data_AF-Q5JHH5-F1
#
_entry.id   AF-Q5JHH5-F1
#
_cell.length_a   1.000
_cell.length_b   1.000
_cell.length_c   1.000
_cell.angle_alpha   90.00
_cell.angle_beta   90.00
_cell.angle_gamma   90.00
#
_symmetry.space_group_name_H-M   'P 1'
#
loop_
_entity.id
_entity.type
_entity.pdbx_description
1 polymer ?
#
loop_
_entity_poly.entity_id
_entity_poly.type
_entity_poly.pdbx_seq_one_letter_code
_entity_poly.pdbx_strand_id
1 'polypeptide(L)'
;MLFKNYRFPGRYGPEWGSGGIFGLRYHNGVLYFTVAFEAEAHFIDVKSGEEKTYDFTLVGDAPTSGGDTYNAVETVDEFIYFGGWVHAPAVYREDRRILFNNKYSHVHVYDTAEGSVKLLWKESIHHETDWAGEISDIIYDPYGDRLLLAREDGHANLGVYSLDRKRGKAEPLITEPSPKGTRVHDVAFFGVGNNFTGGVREFRALDLISGKWEAFKPGGSVDGKPYERPELGAMASAYNRAFAFVRGGIFAGNPYMGEVFTFYRLLDFPTFYAPFRVNAINVGGGILTAFNSHHDASYRKDSSDAGIGWDFTNTLVGPSVLVYIAPPMVKIVGAFGARVTSIEKMDGKLLVATNTTPNTGATEATPFDTGNRDIVVLDEKILQERPPAVSFSVPLDLLRKAGKRTFGGIPLDGYKSARAIFYVKNDIKLKVYEYDLSLPAGTAEEEIVDLKAGRNVIDLRTFSGIVGFELEKEVKGKVRIELL
;
A
#
# COMPACT_ATOMS: atom_id res chain seq x y z
N MET A 1 -9.98 -17.07 -21.19
CA MET A 1 -9.89 -18.17 -20.22
C MET A 1 -10.60 -17.71 -18.95
N LEU A 2 -11.58 -18.46 -18.44
CA LEU A 2 -12.23 -18.11 -17.18
C LEU A 2 -11.38 -18.70 -16.06
N PHE A 3 -10.76 -17.83 -15.26
CA PHE A 3 -10.21 -18.24 -13.98
C PHE A 3 -11.29 -18.96 -13.16
N LYS A 4 -10.91 -19.99 -12.39
CA LYS A 4 -11.80 -20.57 -11.38
C LYS A 4 -12.31 -19.44 -10.46
N ASN A 5 -13.44 -19.65 -9.79
CA ASN A 5 -13.90 -18.71 -8.76
C ASN A 5 -12.87 -18.67 -7.61
N TYR A 6 -11.96 -17.69 -7.63
CA TYR A 6 -10.94 -17.47 -6.61
C TYR A 6 -11.49 -16.66 -5.45
N ARG A 7 -12.48 -17.26 -4.77
CA ARG A 7 -13.06 -16.75 -3.54
C ARG A 7 -12.60 -17.58 -2.35
N PHE A 8 -11.95 -16.92 -1.41
CA PHE A 8 -11.40 -17.53 -0.21
C PHE A 8 -12.12 -16.96 1.02
N PRO A 9 -13.13 -17.68 1.54
CA PRO A 9 -13.72 -17.32 2.84
C PRO A 9 -12.68 -17.53 3.95
N GLY A 10 -12.84 -16.84 5.07
CA GLY A 10 -11.98 -17.01 6.23
C GLY A 10 -11.98 -18.46 6.75
N ARG A 11 -10.78 -19.01 6.98
CA ARG A 11 -10.56 -20.35 7.55
C ARG A 11 -9.61 -20.28 8.75
N TYR A 12 -9.15 -21.43 9.23
CA TYR A 12 -8.15 -21.48 10.28
C TYR A 12 -6.85 -20.85 9.82
N GLY A 13 -6.43 -19.81 10.53
CA GLY A 13 -5.26 -19.00 10.24
C GLY A 13 -5.09 -18.04 11.40
N PRO A 14 -4.55 -18.49 12.55
CA PRO A 14 -4.51 -17.67 13.75
C PRO A 14 -3.72 -16.40 13.50
N GLU A 15 -4.38 -15.24 13.51
CA GLU A 15 -3.75 -13.93 13.32
C GLU A 15 -4.64 -12.73 13.70
N TRP A 16 -4.11 -11.51 13.57
CA TRP A 16 -4.84 -10.26 13.77
C TRP A 16 -5.66 -9.84 12.54
N GLY A 17 -6.93 -10.25 12.53
CA GLY A 17 -7.92 -9.75 11.57
C GLY A 17 -8.01 -10.61 10.32
N SER A 18 -7.58 -10.08 9.17
CA SER A 18 -7.54 -10.85 7.93
C SER A 18 -6.30 -10.59 7.07
N GLY A 19 -5.79 -11.64 6.44
CA GLY A 19 -4.50 -11.70 5.74
C GLY A 19 -4.59 -11.52 4.24
N GLY A 20 -5.76 -11.26 3.65
CA GLY A 20 -5.85 -10.86 2.23
C GLY A 20 -5.34 -11.88 1.20
N ILE A 21 -5.23 -11.44 -0.05
CA ILE A 21 -4.47 -12.14 -1.09
C ILE A 21 -3.30 -11.23 -1.48
N PHE A 22 -2.07 -11.71 -1.35
CA PHE A 22 -0.86 -10.91 -1.48
C PHE A 22 0.14 -11.54 -2.44
N GLY A 23 1.08 -10.73 -2.95
CA GLY A 23 2.13 -11.19 -3.84
C GLY A 23 1.61 -11.64 -5.22
N LEU A 24 0.43 -11.16 -5.63
CA LEU A 24 -0.16 -11.51 -6.92
C LEU A 24 0.81 -11.19 -8.07
N ARG A 25 1.26 -12.21 -8.80
CA ARG A 25 2.26 -12.10 -9.85
C ARG A 25 1.95 -13.03 -11.00
N TYR A 26 1.95 -12.52 -12.23
CA TYR A 26 1.88 -13.35 -13.44
C TYR A 26 3.23 -13.39 -14.14
N HIS A 27 3.77 -14.60 -14.31
CA HIS A 27 5.09 -14.79 -14.91
C HIS A 27 5.18 -16.13 -15.64
N ASN A 28 5.71 -16.15 -16.86
CA ASN A 28 5.89 -17.34 -17.68
C ASN A 28 4.67 -18.28 -17.77
N GLY A 29 3.46 -17.73 -17.80
CA GLY A 29 2.22 -18.52 -17.87
C GLY A 29 1.73 -19.04 -16.53
N VAL A 30 2.41 -18.71 -15.42
CA VAL A 30 2.01 -19.05 -14.06
C VAL A 30 1.47 -17.81 -13.35
N LEU A 31 0.28 -17.93 -12.74
CA LEU A 31 -0.23 -16.96 -11.78
C LEU A 31 0.11 -17.43 -10.36
N TYR A 32 0.88 -16.61 -9.65
CA TYR A 32 1.23 -16.81 -8.25
C TYR A 32 0.46 -15.83 -7.36
N PHE A 33 0.07 -16.28 -6.16
CA PHE A 33 -0.33 -15.43 -5.04
C PHE A 33 -0.27 -16.21 -3.73
N THR A 34 -0.35 -15.49 -2.61
CA THR A 34 -0.58 -16.06 -1.28
C THR A 34 -1.97 -15.71 -0.79
N VAL A 35 -2.62 -16.67 -0.15
CA VAL A 35 -3.76 -16.43 0.74
C VAL A 35 -3.16 -16.35 2.14
N ALA A 36 -2.97 -15.12 2.65
CA ALA A 36 -2.27 -14.95 3.90
C ALA A 36 -3.19 -15.26 5.10
N PHE A 37 -2.53 -15.62 6.20
CA PHE A 37 -3.04 -16.18 7.45
C PHE A 37 -3.36 -17.68 7.37
N GLU A 38 -3.97 -18.19 6.30
CA GLU A 38 -3.96 -19.64 6.04
C GLU A 38 -2.58 -20.18 5.63
N ALA A 39 -1.62 -19.29 5.32
CA ALA A 39 -0.29 -19.66 4.86
C ALA A 39 -0.35 -20.59 3.63
N GLU A 40 -1.12 -20.21 2.60
CA GLU A 40 -1.23 -20.96 1.35
C GLU A 40 -0.64 -20.14 0.20
N ALA A 41 0.42 -20.64 -0.43
CA ALA A 41 0.98 -20.12 -1.68
C ALA A 41 0.41 -20.92 -2.86
N HIS A 42 -0.28 -20.25 -3.78
CA HIS A 42 -0.89 -20.84 -4.97
C HIS A 42 -0.07 -20.53 -6.22
N PHE A 43 0.13 -21.55 -7.05
CA PHE A 43 0.77 -21.46 -8.36
C PHE A 43 -0.15 -22.10 -9.39
N ILE A 44 -0.69 -21.31 -10.30
CA ILE A 44 -1.65 -21.77 -11.30
C ILE A 44 -1.03 -21.65 -12.68
N ASP A 45 -0.82 -22.78 -13.35
CA ASP A 45 -0.51 -22.78 -14.78
C ASP A 45 -1.78 -22.32 -15.51
N VAL A 46 -1.71 -21.14 -16.12
CA VAL A 46 -2.87 -20.51 -16.76
C VAL A 46 -3.28 -21.27 -18.01
N LYS A 47 -2.39 -22.01 -18.68
CA LYS A 47 -2.70 -22.77 -19.90
C LYS A 47 -3.36 -24.11 -19.60
N SER A 48 -2.87 -24.83 -18.59
CA SER A 48 -3.41 -26.15 -18.23
C SER A 48 -4.56 -26.05 -17.21
N GLY A 49 -4.60 -24.97 -16.41
CA GLY A 49 -5.49 -24.83 -15.26
C GLY A 49 -5.08 -25.67 -14.05
N GLU A 50 -3.91 -26.30 -14.11
CA GLU A 50 -3.31 -27.01 -12.99
C GLU A 50 -2.91 -26.03 -11.88
N GLU A 51 -3.15 -26.42 -10.64
CA GLU A 51 -2.91 -25.59 -9.48
C GLU A 51 -2.11 -26.37 -8.46
N LYS A 52 -1.00 -25.78 -8.03
CA LYS A 52 -0.18 -26.27 -6.93
C LYS A 52 -0.33 -25.32 -5.74
N THR A 53 -0.63 -25.88 -4.59
CA THR A 53 -0.65 -25.16 -3.32
C THR A 53 0.51 -25.62 -2.45
N TYR A 54 1.20 -24.67 -1.82
CA TYR A 54 2.30 -24.87 -0.90
C TYR A 54 2.00 -24.18 0.44
N ASP A 55 2.20 -24.89 1.54
CA ASP A 55 1.73 -24.57 2.90
C ASP A 55 2.85 -24.10 3.84
N PHE A 56 3.98 -23.66 3.28
CA PHE A 56 5.18 -23.22 4.02
C PHE A 56 5.88 -24.29 4.87
N THR A 57 5.64 -25.57 4.61
CA THR A 57 6.28 -26.71 5.30
C THR A 57 7.81 -26.76 5.21
N LEU A 58 8.46 -26.03 4.28
CA LEU A 58 9.93 -25.92 4.27
C LEU A 58 10.45 -24.95 5.36
N VAL A 59 9.58 -24.10 5.92
CA VAL A 59 9.97 -23.15 6.99
C VAL A 59 9.98 -23.84 8.35
N GLY A 60 9.03 -24.71 8.64
CA GLY A 60 8.93 -25.41 9.92
C GLY A 60 7.69 -26.29 10.00
N ASP A 61 7.40 -26.77 11.20
CA ASP A 61 6.29 -27.68 11.44
C ASP A 61 4.92 -26.97 11.38
N ALA A 62 3.89 -27.74 11.01
CA ALA A 62 2.49 -27.31 11.04
C ALA A 62 1.94 -27.26 12.49
N PRO A 63 0.84 -26.51 12.75
CA PRO A 63 0.08 -25.68 11.81
C PRO A 63 0.84 -24.40 11.45
N THR A 64 0.85 -24.04 10.18
CA THR A 64 1.41 -22.76 9.72
C THR A 64 0.35 -21.65 9.77
N SER A 65 0.78 -20.41 10.00
CA SER A 65 -0.06 -19.21 9.88
C SER A 65 0.79 -18.05 9.40
N GLY A 66 0.29 -17.24 8.48
CA GLY A 66 1.02 -16.10 7.94
C GLY A 66 1.00 -16.07 6.42
N GLY A 67 2.02 -15.48 5.81
CA GLY A 67 2.18 -15.29 4.38
C GLY A 67 2.80 -13.94 4.08
N ASP A 68 2.42 -13.37 2.96
CA ASP A 68 2.79 -12.01 2.60
C ASP A 68 1.67 -11.05 3.02
N THR A 69 2.01 -9.89 3.58
CA THR A 69 1.02 -8.83 3.85
C THR A 69 1.38 -7.49 3.19
N TYR A 70 2.40 -7.52 2.33
CA TYR A 70 2.99 -6.34 1.70
C TYR A 70 3.25 -6.47 0.19
N ASN A 71 3.13 -7.64 -0.43
CA ASN A 71 3.46 -7.92 -1.84
C ASN A 71 4.97 -8.04 -2.13
N ALA A 72 5.69 -8.78 -1.28
CA ALA A 72 7.09 -9.13 -1.45
C ALA A 72 7.27 -10.21 -2.53
N VAL A 73 7.22 -9.82 -3.81
CA VAL A 73 7.35 -10.74 -4.95
C VAL A 73 8.13 -10.12 -6.11
N GLU A 74 9.06 -10.88 -6.68
CA GLU A 74 9.88 -10.48 -7.83
C GLU A 74 10.11 -11.67 -8.77
N THR A 75 10.37 -11.40 -10.05
CA THR A 75 10.57 -12.41 -11.09
C THR A 75 11.89 -12.21 -11.82
N VAL A 76 12.65 -13.30 -12.01
CA VAL A 76 13.90 -13.29 -12.78
C VAL A 76 14.00 -14.60 -13.54
N ASP A 77 14.28 -14.55 -14.84
CA ASP A 77 14.39 -15.74 -15.70
C ASP A 77 13.11 -16.61 -15.61
N GLU A 78 13.22 -17.90 -15.25
CA GLU A 78 12.13 -18.83 -14.99
C GLU A 78 11.57 -18.79 -13.55
N PHE A 79 12.09 -17.92 -12.70
CA PHE A 79 11.83 -17.95 -11.26
C PHE A 79 10.86 -16.88 -10.77
N ILE A 80 10.00 -17.26 -9.84
CA ILE A 80 9.20 -16.36 -9.00
C ILE A 80 9.77 -16.42 -7.60
N TYR A 81 10.36 -15.32 -7.13
CA TYR A 81 10.83 -15.15 -5.76
C TYR A 81 9.74 -14.52 -4.92
N PHE A 82 9.48 -15.09 -3.75
CA PHE A 82 8.43 -14.58 -2.88
C PHE A 82 8.81 -14.64 -1.41
N GLY A 83 8.43 -13.58 -0.69
CA GLY A 83 8.77 -13.35 0.70
C GLY A 83 7.55 -13.18 1.58
N GLY A 84 7.77 -12.55 2.74
CA GLY A 84 6.78 -12.33 3.77
C GLY A 84 7.27 -12.87 5.10
N TRP A 85 6.33 -13.35 5.90
CA TRP A 85 6.58 -13.97 7.19
C TRP A 85 5.65 -15.16 7.41
N VAL A 86 6.05 -16.09 8.26
CA VAL A 86 5.19 -17.20 8.65
C VAL A 86 5.51 -17.67 10.07
N HIS A 87 4.47 -18.04 10.81
CA HIS A 87 4.55 -18.85 12.01
C HIS A 87 4.61 -20.33 11.63
N ALA A 88 5.64 -21.04 12.07
CA ALA A 88 5.81 -22.46 11.79
C ALA A 88 6.49 -23.19 12.97
N PRO A 89 5.74 -23.74 13.95
CA PRO A 89 4.27 -23.73 14.05
C PRO A 89 3.70 -22.46 14.68
N ALA A 90 2.46 -22.13 14.31
CA ALA A 90 1.63 -21.11 14.92
C ALA A 90 1.09 -21.57 16.28
N VAL A 91 1.28 -20.75 17.31
CA VAL A 91 0.84 -21.03 18.67
C VAL A 91 -0.08 -19.91 19.14
N TYR A 92 -1.38 -20.21 19.10
CA TYR A 92 -2.44 -19.36 19.62
C TYR A 92 -2.71 -19.68 21.10
N ARG A 93 -2.80 -18.64 21.94
CA ARG A 93 -3.08 -18.77 23.37
C ARG A 93 -4.53 -18.41 23.70
N GLU A 94 -5.03 -18.98 24.80
CA GLU A 94 -6.40 -18.74 25.30
C GLU A 94 -6.68 -17.25 25.61
N ASP A 95 -5.64 -16.48 25.91
CA ASP A 95 -5.71 -15.04 26.16
C ASP A 95 -5.69 -14.18 24.88
N ARG A 96 -5.93 -14.80 23.71
CA ARG A 96 -6.04 -14.15 22.39
C ARG A 96 -4.75 -13.50 21.91
N ARG A 97 -3.62 -14.13 22.22
CA ARG A 97 -2.30 -13.76 21.73
C ARG A 97 -1.69 -14.87 20.87
N ILE A 98 -0.81 -14.47 19.97
CA ILE A 98 0.01 -15.38 19.17
C ILE A 98 1.44 -15.24 19.63
N LEU A 99 2.14 -16.36 19.78
CA LEU A 99 3.54 -16.37 20.18
C LEU A 99 4.47 -16.25 18.97
N PHE A 100 5.49 -15.41 19.09
CA PHE A 100 6.42 -15.15 17.98
C PHE A 100 7.71 -15.94 18.03
N ASN A 101 7.84 -16.87 18.98
CA ASN A 101 9.02 -17.74 19.08
C ASN A 101 9.32 -18.48 17.77
N ASN A 102 8.26 -18.76 17.00
CA ASN A 102 8.29 -19.44 15.72
C ASN A 102 7.88 -18.54 14.56
N LYS A 103 7.95 -17.20 14.70
CA LYS A 103 7.75 -16.27 13.58
C LYS A 103 9.05 -16.18 12.79
N TYR A 104 8.97 -16.45 11.50
CA TYR A 104 10.10 -16.39 10.59
C TYR A 104 9.83 -15.41 9.45
N SER A 105 10.78 -14.51 9.17
CA SER A 105 10.87 -13.87 7.86
C SER A 105 11.46 -14.89 6.88
N HIS A 106 10.99 -14.91 5.63
CA HIS A 106 11.46 -15.91 4.67
C HIS A 106 11.56 -15.35 3.24
N VAL A 107 12.35 -16.05 2.41
CA VAL A 107 12.34 -15.94 0.96
C VAL A 107 12.36 -17.34 0.35
N HIS A 108 11.39 -17.59 -0.51
CA HIS A 108 11.29 -18.80 -1.33
C HIS A 108 11.51 -18.45 -2.80
N VAL A 109 11.71 -19.49 -3.59
CA VAL A 109 11.69 -19.44 -5.04
C VAL A 109 10.81 -20.55 -5.59
N TYR A 110 10.02 -20.23 -6.61
CA TYR A 110 9.30 -21.18 -7.43
C TYR A 110 9.88 -21.20 -8.85
N ASP A 111 10.19 -22.39 -9.34
CA ASP A 111 10.65 -22.63 -10.70
C ASP A 111 9.45 -22.90 -11.62
N THR A 112 9.20 -22.00 -12.58
CA THR A 112 8.07 -22.14 -13.52
C THR A 112 8.29 -23.21 -14.58
N ALA A 113 9.52 -23.67 -14.81
CA ALA A 113 9.86 -24.73 -15.74
C ALA A 113 9.74 -26.12 -15.09
N GLU A 114 10.18 -26.27 -13.84
CA GLU A 114 10.14 -27.54 -13.11
C GLU A 114 8.90 -27.71 -12.23
N GLY A 115 8.18 -26.61 -11.94
CA GLY A 115 7.03 -26.60 -11.04
C GLY A 115 7.41 -26.86 -9.57
N SER A 116 8.63 -26.53 -9.16
CA SER A 116 9.17 -26.84 -7.83
C SER A 116 9.28 -25.60 -6.93
N VAL A 117 9.10 -25.77 -5.62
CA VAL A 117 9.28 -24.69 -4.61
C VAL A 117 10.52 -25.01 -3.78
N LYS A 118 11.35 -24.01 -3.50
CA LYS A 118 12.52 -24.11 -2.63
C LYS A 118 12.56 -22.95 -1.64
N LEU A 119 12.93 -23.24 -0.40
CA LEU A 119 13.31 -22.22 0.58
C LEU A 119 14.73 -21.74 0.30
N LEU A 120 14.91 -20.44 0.08
CA LEU A 120 16.24 -19.84 -0.11
C LEU A 120 16.82 -19.34 1.20
N TRP A 121 15.99 -18.70 2.02
CA TRP A 121 16.44 -18.05 3.24
C TRP A 121 15.28 -17.92 4.24
N LYS A 122 15.59 -18.03 5.53
CA LYS A 122 14.68 -17.70 6.63
C LYS A 122 15.44 -17.18 7.84
N GLU A 123 14.77 -16.42 8.69
CA GLU A 123 15.34 -15.87 9.93
C GLU A 123 14.26 -15.70 11.01
N SER A 124 14.63 -15.91 12.27
CA SER A 124 13.84 -15.55 13.45
C SER A 124 14.75 -15.06 14.56
N ILE A 125 14.21 -14.23 15.46
CA ILE A 125 14.89 -13.86 16.72
C ILE A 125 14.43 -14.70 17.92
N HIS A 126 13.47 -15.62 17.71
CA HIS A 126 12.96 -16.55 18.72
C HIS A 126 12.44 -15.90 20.01
N HIS A 127 11.84 -14.72 19.89
CA HIS A 127 11.28 -13.97 21.03
C HIS A 127 9.78 -14.20 21.18
N GLU A 128 9.23 -14.10 22.40
CA GLU A 128 7.80 -14.36 22.66
C GLU A 128 6.89 -13.32 22.01
N THR A 129 7.29 -12.04 22.05
CA THR A 129 6.48 -10.88 21.65
C THR A 129 7.09 -10.03 20.55
N ASP A 130 8.35 -10.28 20.20
CA ASP A 130 9.10 -9.44 19.28
C ASP A 130 9.48 -10.32 18.08
N TRP A 131 9.68 -9.72 16.92
CA TRP A 131 10.01 -10.45 15.71
C TRP A 131 11.01 -9.71 14.83
N ALA A 132 11.66 -10.48 13.96
CA ALA A 132 12.51 -9.92 12.90
C ALA A 132 11.62 -9.23 11.86
N GLY A 133 12.12 -8.15 11.24
CA GLY A 133 11.38 -7.43 10.20
C GLY A 133 10.86 -8.36 9.11
N GLU A 134 9.58 -8.25 8.77
CA GLU A 134 8.98 -8.98 7.66
C GLU A 134 9.67 -8.58 6.34
N ILE A 135 9.74 -9.51 5.37
CA ILE A 135 10.14 -9.11 4.01
C ILE A 135 8.94 -8.42 3.39
N SER A 136 9.03 -7.12 3.23
CA SER A 136 7.92 -6.29 2.73
C SER A 136 8.06 -5.95 1.25
N ASP A 137 9.25 -6.11 0.67
CA ASP A 137 9.49 -5.92 -0.76
C ASP A 137 10.68 -6.75 -1.24
N ILE A 138 10.68 -7.13 -2.52
CA ILE A 138 11.80 -7.80 -3.18
C ILE A 138 12.07 -7.07 -4.50
N ILE A 139 13.31 -6.65 -4.71
CA ILE A 139 13.75 -5.99 -5.95
C ILE A 139 14.93 -6.76 -6.51
N TYR A 140 14.90 -7.05 -7.81
CA TYR A 140 16.06 -7.63 -8.48
C TYR A 140 17.12 -6.57 -8.80
N ASP A 141 18.35 -6.81 -8.36
CA ASP A 141 19.56 -6.09 -8.79
C ASP A 141 20.21 -6.87 -9.95
N PRO A 142 20.02 -6.42 -11.20
CA PRO A 142 20.55 -7.11 -12.38
C PRO A 142 22.06 -7.00 -12.53
N TYR A 143 22.70 -6.00 -11.90
CA TYR A 143 24.15 -5.82 -12.01
C TYR A 143 24.88 -6.78 -11.06
N GLY A 144 24.40 -6.88 -9.81
CA GLY A 144 24.95 -7.75 -8.79
C GLY A 144 24.43 -9.20 -8.81
N ASP A 145 23.47 -9.52 -9.67
CA ASP A 145 22.78 -10.81 -9.74
C ASP A 145 22.21 -11.28 -8.38
N ARG A 146 21.51 -10.38 -7.70
CA ARG A 146 21.04 -10.57 -6.31
C ARG A 146 19.66 -9.97 -6.08
N LEU A 147 19.04 -10.35 -4.97
CA LEU A 147 17.78 -9.76 -4.52
C LEU A 147 18.06 -8.71 -3.44
N LEU A 148 17.37 -7.58 -3.51
CA LEU A 148 17.33 -6.57 -2.46
C LEU A 148 16.02 -6.75 -1.70
N LEU A 149 16.11 -6.99 -0.40
CA LEU A 149 14.96 -7.26 0.47
C LEU A 149 14.71 -6.05 1.37
N ALA A 150 13.55 -5.43 1.26
CA ALA A 150 13.13 -4.36 2.17
C ALA A 150 12.42 -4.96 3.41
N ARG A 151 12.70 -4.41 4.59
CA ARG A 151 12.20 -4.87 5.88
C ARG A 151 11.84 -3.71 6.82
N GLU A 152 10.64 -3.73 7.38
CA GLU A 152 10.19 -2.75 8.39
C GLU A 152 9.36 -3.38 9.50
N ASP A 153 8.22 -4.01 9.18
CA ASP A 153 7.27 -4.53 10.18
C ASP A 153 7.94 -5.55 11.11
N GLY A 154 8.35 -5.10 12.30
CA GLY A 154 9.12 -5.89 13.26
C GLY A 154 9.90 -5.03 14.25
N HIS A 155 10.66 -5.72 15.10
CA HIS A 155 11.40 -5.13 16.23
C HIS A 155 12.92 -5.17 16.03
N ALA A 156 13.41 -6.14 15.26
CA ALA A 156 14.83 -6.35 15.00
C ALA A 156 15.09 -6.68 13.52
N ASN A 157 16.34 -6.58 13.09
CA ASN A 157 16.79 -6.95 11.74
C ASN A 157 15.99 -6.24 10.63
N LEU A 158 15.86 -4.92 10.78
CA LEU A 158 15.12 -4.05 9.86
C LEU A 158 16.06 -3.50 8.77
N GLY A 159 15.48 -2.86 7.76
CA GLY A 159 16.21 -2.17 6.69
C GLY A 159 16.33 -2.97 5.40
N VAL A 160 17.41 -2.77 4.66
CA VAL A 160 17.58 -3.36 3.33
C VAL A 160 18.68 -4.41 3.39
N TYR A 161 18.39 -5.61 2.88
CA TYR A 161 19.32 -6.72 2.83
C TYR A 161 19.61 -7.11 1.38
N SER A 162 20.83 -7.55 1.12
CA SER A 162 21.23 -8.22 -0.11
C SER A 162 21.10 -9.73 0.10
N LEU A 163 20.40 -10.44 -0.77
CA LEU A 163 20.28 -11.91 -0.76
C LEU A 163 20.85 -12.47 -2.07
N ASP A 164 21.89 -13.31 -1.94
CA ASP A 164 22.43 -14.10 -3.06
C ASP A 164 21.39 -15.14 -3.50
N ARG A 165 20.86 -14.99 -4.72
CA ARG A 165 19.78 -15.86 -5.23
C ARG A 165 20.21 -17.32 -5.46
N LYS A 166 21.52 -17.60 -5.55
CA LYS A 166 22.08 -18.94 -5.76
C LYS A 166 22.43 -19.62 -4.44
N ARG A 167 23.01 -18.87 -3.51
CA ARG A 167 23.55 -19.41 -2.24
C ARG A 167 22.59 -19.25 -1.05
N GLY A 168 21.60 -18.37 -1.12
CA GLY A 168 20.67 -18.13 -0.01
C GLY A 168 21.28 -17.35 1.17
N LYS A 169 22.41 -16.66 0.95
CA LYS A 169 23.06 -15.85 1.99
C LYS A 169 22.52 -14.43 1.96
N ALA A 170 21.95 -13.97 3.08
CA ALA A 170 21.50 -12.60 3.28
C ALA A 170 22.54 -11.77 4.05
N GLU A 171 22.75 -10.52 3.65
CA GLU A 171 23.65 -9.56 4.31
C GLU A 171 22.97 -8.20 4.43
N PRO A 172 23.02 -7.51 5.59
CA PRO A 172 22.44 -6.19 5.73
C PRO A 172 23.23 -5.16 4.92
N LEU A 173 22.52 -4.30 4.19
CA LEU A 173 23.07 -3.14 3.48
C LEU A 173 22.83 -1.84 4.26
N ILE A 174 21.64 -1.67 4.81
CA ILE A 174 21.28 -0.64 5.79
C ILE A 174 20.38 -1.26 6.87
N THR A 175 20.41 -0.72 8.08
CA THR A 175 19.68 -1.29 9.23
C THR A 175 18.50 -0.43 9.70
N GLU A 176 18.35 0.77 9.15
CA GLU A 176 17.19 1.60 9.39
C GLU A 176 15.97 1.05 8.65
N PRO A 177 14.77 1.04 9.27
CA PRO A 177 13.61 0.39 8.68
C PRO A 177 13.26 0.96 7.30
N SER A 178 12.89 0.07 6.39
CA SER A 178 12.56 0.42 5.01
C SER A 178 11.50 -0.55 4.49
N PRO A 179 10.25 -0.13 4.31
CA PRO A 179 9.19 -1.04 3.91
C PRO A 179 9.16 -1.32 2.41
N LYS A 180 9.63 -0.39 1.57
CA LYS A 180 9.44 -0.44 0.11
C LYS A 180 10.61 0.20 -0.64
N GLY A 181 10.80 -0.27 -1.86
CA GLY A 181 11.70 0.37 -2.80
C GLY A 181 11.23 0.27 -4.25
N THR A 182 11.99 0.89 -5.14
CA THR A 182 11.80 0.76 -6.59
C THR A 182 13.11 1.01 -7.31
N ARG A 183 13.32 0.35 -8.44
CA ARG A 183 14.48 0.61 -9.30
C ARG A 183 14.17 1.76 -10.26
N VAL A 184 15.11 2.69 -10.41
CA VAL A 184 15.11 3.76 -11.42
C VAL A 184 16.44 3.67 -12.16
N HIS A 185 16.43 3.21 -13.41
CA HIS A 185 17.66 2.92 -14.17
C HIS A 185 18.62 1.95 -13.44
N ASP A 186 19.81 2.45 -13.09
CA ASP A 186 20.93 1.80 -12.42
C ASP A 186 20.98 2.12 -10.91
N VAL A 187 19.94 2.76 -10.38
CA VAL A 187 19.79 2.99 -8.93
C VAL A 187 18.53 2.33 -8.38
N ALA A 188 18.58 1.89 -7.13
CA ALA A 188 17.41 1.44 -6.38
C ALA A 188 17.10 2.43 -5.25
N PHE A 189 15.92 3.05 -5.30
CA PHE A 189 15.42 3.93 -4.24
C PHE A 189 14.66 3.15 -3.19
N PHE A 190 14.87 3.51 -1.93
CA PHE A 190 14.17 2.95 -0.78
C PHE A 190 13.65 4.10 0.09
N GLY A 191 12.40 3.99 0.53
CA GLY A 191 11.90 4.86 1.60
C GLY A 191 12.43 4.36 2.93
N VAL A 192 13.08 5.24 3.70
CA VAL A 192 13.64 4.94 5.01
C VAL A 192 12.86 5.70 6.07
N GLY A 193 12.33 4.96 7.05
CA GLY A 193 11.37 5.47 8.01
C GLY A 193 10.62 4.32 8.68
N ASN A 194 9.81 4.63 9.68
CA ASN A 194 9.00 3.63 10.37
C ASN A 194 7.52 4.04 10.36
N ASN A 195 6.70 3.32 9.62
CA ASN A 195 5.26 3.52 9.45
C ASN A 195 4.47 3.46 10.76
N PHE A 196 4.97 2.75 11.77
CA PHE A 196 4.33 2.63 13.07
C PHE A 196 4.64 3.81 14.01
N THR A 197 5.61 4.67 13.66
CA THR A 197 5.98 5.85 14.48
C THR A 197 5.82 7.19 13.77
N GLY A 198 6.26 7.30 12.51
CA GLY A 198 6.28 8.59 11.81
C GLY A 198 6.23 8.54 10.27
N GLY A 199 6.29 7.36 9.66
CA GLY A 199 6.37 7.20 8.21
C GLY A 199 7.77 7.48 7.65
N VAL A 200 7.83 7.86 6.37
CA VAL A 200 9.07 8.17 5.65
C VAL A 200 9.76 9.38 6.26
N ARG A 201 11.05 9.23 6.59
CA ARG A 201 11.93 10.31 7.05
C ARG A 201 12.88 10.76 5.96
N GLU A 202 13.35 9.84 5.14
CA GLU A 202 14.27 10.08 4.03
C GLU A 202 14.12 9.02 2.94
N PHE A 203 14.67 9.30 1.77
CA PHE A 203 14.83 8.35 0.69
C PHE A 203 16.32 8.05 0.55
N ARG A 204 16.68 6.77 0.43
CA ARG A 204 18.06 6.38 0.13
C ARG A 204 18.13 5.71 -1.23
N ALA A 205 19.12 6.09 -2.03
CA ALA A 205 19.40 5.46 -3.31
C ALA A 205 20.66 4.61 -3.19
N LEU A 206 20.57 3.34 -3.62
CA LEU A 206 21.71 2.47 -3.86
C LEU A 206 22.06 2.55 -5.34
N ASP A 207 23.25 3.03 -5.65
CA ASP A 207 23.87 2.84 -6.96
C ASP A 207 24.24 1.35 -7.11
N LEU A 208 23.59 0.67 -8.06
CA LEU A 208 23.74 -0.77 -8.26
C LEU A 208 25.11 -1.13 -8.85
N ILE A 209 25.79 -0.19 -9.50
CA ILE A 209 27.10 -0.40 -10.12
C ILE A 209 28.20 -0.17 -9.09
N SER A 210 28.19 0.98 -8.42
CA SER A 210 29.26 1.36 -7.48
C SER A 210 29.04 0.83 -6.06
N GLY A 211 27.82 0.41 -5.72
CA GLY A 211 27.42 -0.03 -4.39
C GLY A 211 27.29 1.11 -3.37
N LYS A 212 27.38 2.37 -3.81
CA LYS A 212 27.30 3.54 -2.92
C LYS A 212 25.86 3.89 -2.58
N TRP A 213 25.67 4.37 -1.35
CA TRP A 213 24.40 4.87 -0.86
C TRP A 213 24.40 6.40 -0.78
N GLU A 214 23.32 7.01 -1.24
CA GLU A 214 23.06 8.45 -1.09
C GLU A 214 21.72 8.66 -0.40
N ALA A 215 21.62 9.69 0.45
CA ALA A 215 20.43 9.99 1.24
C ALA A 215 19.82 11.33 0.82
N PHE A 216 18.50 11.36 0.67
CA PHE A 216 17.73 12.50 0.18
C PHE A 216 16.57 12.77 1.13
N LYS A 217 16.37 14.04 1.48
CA LYS A 217 15.21 14.42 2.29
C LYS A 217 13.95 14.47 1.41
N PRO A 218 12.76 14.15 1.96
CA PRO A 218 11.51 14.45 1.31
C PRO A 218 11.38 15.98 1.14
N GLY A 219 10.92 16.43 -0.01
CA GLY A 219 10.69 17.84 -0.32
C GLY A 219 9.33 18.34 0.17
N GLY A 220 9.06 19.62 -0.05
CA GLY A 220 7.79 20.26 0.32
C GLY A 220 6.62 19.78 -0.54
N SER A 221 5.42 20.20 -0.15
CA SER A 221 4.21 19.95 -0.95
C SER A 221 3.98 21.04 -1.99
N VAL A 222 3.31 20.67 -3.08
CA VAL A 222 2.87 21.62 -4.12
C VAL A 222 1.87 22.66 -3.61
N ASP A 223 1.08 22.32 -2.58
CA ASP A 223 0.12 23.21 -1.93
C ASP A 223 0.76 24.09 -0.82
N GLY A 224 2.07 23.93 -0.56
CA GLY A 224 2.80 24.64 0.49
C GLY A 224 2.38 24.29 1.93
N LYS A 225 1.50 23.30 2.12
CA LYS A 225 1.02 22.84 3.43
C LYS A 225 1.79 21.61 3.92
N PRO A 226 1.98 21.45 5.25
CA PRO A 226 2.62 20.26 5.77
C PRO A 226 1.86 18.98 5.35
N TYR A 227 2.61 17.92 5.10
CA TYR A 227 2.10 16.56 5.15
C TYR A 227 2.41 15.97 6.52
N GLU A 228 1.59 15.03 6.97
CA GLU A 228 1.69 14.46 8.32
C GLU A 228 1.74 12.94 8.21
N ARG A 229 2.73 12.35 8.89
CA ARG A 229 2.97 10.90 8.91
C ARG A 229 2.84 10.28 7.52
N PRO A 230 3.76 10.59 6.59
CA PRO A 230 3.77 10.02 5.25
C PRO A 230 4.17 8.54 5.32
N GLU A 231 3.24 7.72 5.79
CA GLU A 231 3.40 6.29 5.93
C GLU A 231 3.49 5.67 4.54
N LEU A 232 4.55 4.94 4.24
CA LEU A 232 4.85 4.39 2.91
C LEU A 232 4.13 3.08 2.67
N GLY A 233 3.29 3.08 1.64
CA GLY A 233 2.53 1.91 1.23
C GLY A 233 3.15 1.14 0.07
N ALA A 234 3.46 1.85 -1.02
CA ALA A 234 4.03 1.26 -2.24
C ALA A 234 5.02 2.21 -2.90
N MET A 235 5.94 1.65 -3.69
CA MET A 235 6.80 2.41 -4.59
C MET A 235 6.73 1.84 -6.00
N ALA A 236 6.91 2.70 -6.99
CA ALA A 236 7.08 2.33 -8.38
C ALA A 236 7.94 3.38 -9.09
N SER A 237 8.42 3.06 -10.28
CA SER A 237 9.14 4.02 -11.11
C SER A 237 8.48 4.16 -12.48
N ALA A 238 8.49 5.39 -12.99
CA ALA A 238 8.07 5.71 -14.36
C ALA A 238 8.69 7.05 -14.74
N TYR A 239 8.78 7.36 -16.04
CA TYR A 239 9.24 8.67 -16.51
C TYR A 239 10.59 9.12 -15.90
N ASN A 240 11.50 8.15 -15.71
CA ASN A 240 12.82 8.30 -15.08
C ASN A 240 12.77 8.87 -13.64
N ARG A 241 11.70 8.60 -12.90
CA ARG A 241 11.44 9.07 -11.54
C ARG A 241 10.96 7.94 -10.66
N ALA A 242 11.20 8.09 -9.36
CA ALA A 242 10.56 7.27 -8.35
C ALA A 242 9.26 7.94 -7.88
N PHE A 243 8.26 7.11 -7.59
CA PHE A 243 7.00 7.48 -6.99
C PHE A 243 6.86 6.70 -5.68
N ALA A 244 6.73 7.41 -4.57
CA ALA A 244 6.47 6.83 -3.26
C ALA A 244 5.03 7.19 -2.84
N PHE A 245 4.16 6.19 -2.87
CA PHE A 245 2.76 6.31 -2.49
C PHE A 245 2.66 6.22 -0.98
N VAL A 246 2.24 7.31 -0.35
CA VAL A 246 2.17 7.43 1.09
C VAL A 246 0.75 7.74 1.55
N ARG A 247 0.47 7.57 2.83
CA ARG A 247 -0.77 8.08 3.41
C ARG A 247 -0.91 9.58 3.13
N GLY A 248 -2.04 9.94 2.53
CA GLY A 248 -2.39 11.31 2.16
C GLY A 248 -1.66 11.89 0.94
N GLY A 249 -0.87 11.11 0.20
CA GLY A 249 -0.26 11.66 -1.01
C GLY A 249 0.75 10.78 -1.73
N ILE A 250 1.54 11.43 -2.57
CA ILE A 250 2.60 10.83 -3.37
C ILE A 250 3.82 11.74 -3.32
N PHE A 251 4.99 11.18 -3.05
CA PHE A 251 6.26 11.84 -3.41
C PHE A 251 6.69 11.41 -4.79
N ALA A 252 7.04 12.36 -5.66
CA ALA A 252 7.57 12.06 -6.98
C ALA A 252 8.82 12.90 -7.28
N GLY A 253 9.83 12.27 -7.88
CA GLY A 253 11.06 12.94 -8.28
C GLY A 253 12.21 11.98 -8.57
N ASN A 254 13.36 12.55 -8.93
CA ASN A 254 14.62 11.82 -9.10
C ASN A 254 15.78 12.63 -8.51
N PRO A 255 16.00 12.56 -7.19
CA PRO A 255 17.01 13.40 -6.55
C PRO A 255 18.43 12.95 -6.83
N TYR A 256 18.62 11.70 -7.29
CA TYR A 256 19.90 11.22 -7.81
C TYR A 256 20.32 11.98 -9.09
N MET A 257 19.36 12.52 -9.83
CA MET A 257 19.57 13.40 -10.99
C MET A 257 19.37 14.89 -10.67
N GLY A 258 19.29 15.27 -9.39
CA GLY A 258 19.14 16.65 -8.94
C GLY A 258 17.69 17.17 -8.86
N GLU A 259 16.67 16.35 -9.14
CA GLU A 259 15.26 16.71 -8.99
C GLU A 259 14.72 16.31 -7.60
N VAL A 260 14.25 17.26 -6.81
CA VAL A 260 13.73 16.95 -5.45
C VAL A 260 12.50 16.03 -5.48
N PHE A 261 12.31 15.25 -4.42
CA PHE A 261 11.04 14.55 -4.20
C PHE A 261 9.97 15.54 -3.74
N THR A 262 9.06 15.93 -4.63
CA THR A 262 7.95 16.83 -4.30
C THR A 262 6.72 16.04 -3.84
N PHE A 263 6.03 16.54 -2.81
CA PHE A 263 4.79 15.93 -2.30
C PHE A 263 3.55 16.48 -3.00
N TYR A 264 2.70 15.57 -3.47
CA TYR A 264 1.37 15.85 -4.01
C TYR A 264 0.34 15.26 -3.07
N ARG A 265 -0.48 16.11 -2.48
CA ARG A 265 -1.56 15.63 -1.62
C ARG A 265 -2.58 14.89 -2.48
N LEU A 266 -2.92 13.68 -2.07
CA LEU A 266 -3.83 12.81 -2.81
C LEU A 266 -4.59 11.94 -1.83
N LEU A 267 -5.93 12.06 -1.86
CA LEU A 267 -6.85 11.31 -1.01
C LEU A 267 -6.48 11.37 0.49
N ASP A 268 -6.03 12.54 0.94
CA ASP A 268 -5.70 12.86 2.33
C ASP A 268 -6.97 13.14 3.12
N PHE A 269 -7.39 12.14 3.88
CA PHE A 269 -8.51 12.24 4.79
C PHE A 269 -8.04 12.12 6.25
N PRO A 270 -8.79 12.64 7.23
CA PRO A 270 -8.48 12.50 8.65
C PRO A 270 -8.83 11.09 9.17
N THR A 271 -8.47 10.07 8.41
CA THR A 271 -8.72 8.65 8.68
C THR A 271 -7.49 7.84 8.27
N PHE A 272 -7.56 6.51 8.42
CA PHE A 272 -6.54 5.59 7.91
C PHE A 272 -6.82 5.20 6.45
N TYR A 273 -7.06 6.20 5.61
CA TYR A 273 -7.20 6.04 4.17
C TYR A 273 -5.81 6.18 3.54
N ALA A 274 -5.25 5.09 3.01
CA ALA A 274 -3.84 5.05 2.60
C ALA A 274 -3.58 3.97 1.54
N PRO A 275 -2.48 4.06 0.78
CA PRO A 275 -2.06 3.03 -0.16
C PRO A 275 -1.35 1.86 0.53
N PHE A 276 -1.86 1.45 1.69
CA PHE A 276 -1.25 0.43 2.55
C PHE A 276 -1.64 -0.98 2.15
N ARG A 277 -0.68 -1.91 2.33
CA ARG A 277 -0.85 -3.34 2.08
C ARG A 277 -1.39 -3.58 0.66
N VAL A 278 -0.77 -2.93 -0.32
CA VAL A 278 -1.04 -3.07 -1.76
C VAL A 278 0.23 -2.73 -2.53
N ASN A 279 0.43 -3.33 -3.71
CA ASN A 279 1.53 -2.99 -4.61
C ASN A 279 1.15 -1.89 -5.60
N ALA A 280 2.16 -1.32 -6.25
CA ALA A 280 1.99 -0.49 -7.44
C ALA A 280 2.58 -1.23 -8.64
N ILE A 281 1.90 -1.18 -9.79
CA ILE A 281 2.39 -1.81 -11.03
C ILE A 281 2.50 -0.79 -12.15
N ASN A 282 3.44 -1.01 -13.07
CA ASN A 282 3.49 -0.27 -14.32
C ASN A 282 2.52 -0.89 -15.33
N VAL A 283 1.60 -0.07 -15.85
CA VAL A 283 0.60 -0.52 -16.82
C VAL A 283 0.17 0.62 -17.74
N GLY A 284 -0.10 0.34 -19.02
CA GLY A 284 -0.58 1.35 -19.97
C GLY A 284 0.36 2.56 -20.18
N GLY A 285 1.63 2.44 -19.79
CA GLY A 285 2.60 3.55 -19.78
C GLY A 285 2.63 4.39 -18.50
N GLY A 286 1.69 4.17 -17.58
CA GLY A 286 1.61 4.82 -16.27
C GLY A 286 1.84 3.86 -15.10
N ILE A 287 1.36 4.26 -13.92
CA ILE A 287 1.41 3.48 -12.68
C ILE A 287 -0.03 3.28 -12.18
N LEU A 288 -0.37 2.06 -11.75
CA LEU A 288 -1.63 1.73 -11.11
C LEU A 288 -1.37 1.28 -9.67
N THR A 289 -2.10 1.85 -8.72
CA THR A 289 -2.10 1.45 -7.31
C THR A 289 -3.51 1.59 -6.72
N ALA A 290 -3.68 1.27 -5.44
CA ALA A 290 -4.92 1.52 -4.71
C ALA A 290 -4.71 2.47 -3.54
N PHE A 291 -5.73 3.24 -3.20
CA PHE A 291 -5.88 3.85 -1.89
C PHE A 291 -7.02 3.17 -1.16
N ASN A 292 -6.68 2.50 -0.07
CA ASN A 292 -7.59 1.63 0.66
C ASN A 292 -8.34 2.39 1.74
N SER A 293 -9.64 2.15 1.77
CA SER A 293 -10.42 2.32 2.99
C SER A 293 -10.22 1.10 3.88
N HIS A 294 -10.17 1.31 5.20
CA HIS A 294 -10.22 0.22 6.18
C HIS A 294 -9.14 -0.87 6.01
N HIS A 295 -7.87 -0.49 5.82
CA HIS A 295 -6.80 -1.49 5.68
C HIS A 295 -6.34 -2.06 7.03
N ASP A 296 -6.31 -1.25 8.07
CA ASP A 296 -6.06 -1.67 9.45
C ASP A 296 -7.09 -1.01 10.38
N ALA A 297 -7.47 -1.71 11.45
CA ALA A 297 -8.47 -1.23 12.40
C ALA A 297 -8.16 -1.62 13.85
N SER A 298 -8.49 -0.74 14.78
CA SER A 298 -8.61 -1.09 16.20
C SER A 298 -10.02 -1.60 16.45
N TYR A 299 -10.19 -2.88 16.79
CA TYR A 299 -11.52 -3.44 17.06
C TYR A 299 -12.09 -2.88 18.37
N ARG A 300 -11.25 -2.69 19.37
CA ARG A 300 -11.59 -2.11 20.68
C ARG A 300 -11.01 -0.72 20.84
N LYS A 301 -11.73 0.12 21.59
CA LYS A 301 -11.19 1.38 22.06
C LYS A 301 -10.12 1.08 23.11
N ASP A 302 -8.91 1.53 22.86
CA ASP A 302 -7.87 1.55 23.88
C ASP A 302 -8.24 2.63 24.92
N SER A 303 -8.28 2.26 26.19
CA SER A 303 -8.54 3.21 27.29
C SER A 303 -7.39 4.18 27.53
N SER A 304 -6.19 3.86 27.03
CA SER A 304 -5.00 4.72 27.12
C SER A 304 -4.88 5.71 25.96
N ASP A 305 -5.60 5.47 24.86
CA ASP A 305 -5.80 6.42 23.79
C ASP A 305 -7.11 7.20 24.07
N ALA A 306 -7.16 8.48 23.73
CA ALA A 306 -8.36 9.32 23.87
C ALA A 306 -9.48 8.92 22.88
N GLY A 307 -9.48 7.68 22.39
CA GLY A 307 -10.35 7.15 21.34
C GLY A 307 -9.96 7.60 19.93
N ILE A 308 -8.80 8.25 19.75
CA ILE A 308 -8.39 8.85 18.47
C ILE A 308 -8.06 7.76 17.45
N GLY A 309 -7.24 6.78 17.79
CA GLY A 309 -6.90 5.66 16.92
C GLY A 309 -8.12 4.86 16.48
N TRP A 310 -9.06 4.62 17.41
CA TRP A 310 -10.31 3.94 17.09
C TRP A 310 -11.17 4.74 16.10
N ASP A 311 -11.41 6.03 16.37
CA ASP A 311 -12.21 6.88 15.49
C ASP A 311 -11.59 7.01 14.09
N PHE A 312 -10.26 7.09 14.00
CA PHE A 312 -9.54 7.28 12.73
C PHE A 312 -9.51 6.04 11.86
N THR A 313 -9.38 4.87 12.47
CA THR A 313 -9.27 3.60 11.74
C THR A 313 -10.64 3.02 11.38
N ASN A 314 -11.67 3.28 12.19
CA ASN A 314 -13.03 2.75 11.96
C ASN A 314 -13.97 3.72 11.22
N THR A 315 -13.59 4.98 11.01
CA THR A 315 -14.41 5.89 10.19
C THR A 315 -14.13 5.68 8.71
N LEU A 316 -15.14 5.22 7.97
CA LEU A 316 -15.08 5.08 6.52
C LEU A 316 -15.64 6.31 5.82
N VAL A 317 -14.75 7.06 5.15
CA VAL A 317 -15.13 8.27 4.41
C VAL A 317 -15.56 7.98 2.99
N GLY A 318 -15.21 6.82 2.42
CA GLY A 318 -15.55 6.44 1.04
C GLY A 318 -15.06 5.03 0.73
N PRO A 319 -15.30 4.54 -0.51
CA PRO A 319 -14.81 3.23 -0.94
C PRO A 319 -13.27 3.24 -1.08
N SER A 320 -12.67 2.05 -1.10
CA SER A 320 -11.29 1.91 -1.61
C SER A 320 -11.29 2.18 -3.11
N VAL A 321 -10.26 2.85 -3.63
CA VAL A 321 -10.20 3.23 -5.04
C VAL A 321 -8.91 2.75 -5.70
N LEU A 322 -9.02 2.32 -6.96
CA LEU A 322 -7.87 2.15 -7.83
C LEU A 322 -7.55 3.48 -8.49
N VAL A 323 -6.29 3.88 -8.45
CA VAL A 323 -5.79 5.15 -8.95
C VAL A 323 -4.74 4.90 -10.03
N TYR A 324 -5.01 5.40 -11.22
CA TYR A 324 -4.08 5.40 -12.34
C TYR A 324 -3.37 6.75 -12.44
N ILE A 325 -2.04 6.67 -12.54
CA ILE A 325 -1.11 7.79 -12.53
C ILE A 325 -0.43 7.87 -13.88
N ALA A 326 -0.72 8.92 -14.63
CA ALA A 326 -0.11 9.23 -15.91
C ALA A 326 0.13 10.75 -16.00
N PRO A 327 1.17 11.26 -15.31
CA PRO A 327 1.52 12.67 -15.24
C PRO A 327 1.26 13.45 -16.54
N PRO A 328 0.59 14.62 -16.48
CA PRO A 328 0.11 15.30 -15.27
C PRO A 328 -1.19 14.73 -14.67
N MET A 329 -1.79 13.72 -15.30
CA MET A 329 -3.10 13.18 -14.95
C MET A 329 -3.06 12.21 -13.76
N VAL A 330 -4.06 12.31 -12.88
CA VAL A 330 -4.36 11.34 -11.82
C VAL A 330 -5.84 10.99 -11.87
N LYS A 331 -6.16 9.71 -12.07
CA LYS A 331 -7.52 9.26 -12.35
C LYS A 331 -7.94 8.09 -11.49
N ILE A 332 -9.13 8.17 -10.89
CA ILE A 332 -9.77 7.01 -10.24
C ILE A 332 -10.33 6.12 -11.35
N VAL A 333 -9.91 4.86 -11.41
CA VAL A 333 -10.31 3.90 -12.46
C VAL A 333 -11.14 2.74 -11.93
N GLY A 334 -11.26 2.60 -10.61
CA GLY A 334 -12.07 1.57 -9.96
C GLY A 334 -12.46 1.98 -8.53
N ALA A 335 -13.59 1.45 -8.06
CA ALA A 335 -14.09 1.68 -6.70
C ALA A 335 -14.60 0.36 -6.10
N PHE A 336 -14.21 0.08 -4.86
CA PHE A 336 -14.39 -1.22 -4.21
C PHE A 336 -14.93 -1.06 -2.80
N GLY A 337 -15.89 -1.91 -2.45
CA GLY A 337 -16.39 -2.05 -1.07
C GLY A 337 -15.48 -2.88 -0.16
N ALA A 338 -14.30 -3.24 -0.65
CA ALA A 338 -13.29 -4.05 0.01
C ALA A 338 -11.93 -3.33 -0.15
N ARG A 339 -10.97 -3.58 0.73
CA ARG A 339 -9.59 -3.12 0.50
C ARG A 339 -8.96 -3.95 -0.61
N VAL A 340 -8.15 -3.32 -1.44
CA VAL A 340 -7.33 -3.97 -2.46
C VAL A 340 -6.02 -4.42 -1.82
N THR A 341 -5.66 -5.68 -1.97
CA THR A 341 -4.47 -6.28 -1.34
C THR A 341 -3.34 -6.55 -2.34
N SER A 342 -3.68 -6.79 -3.61
CA SER A 342 -2.73 -6.88 -4.72
C SER A 342 -3.34 -6.46 -6.05
N ILE A 343 -2.47 -6.10 -6.99
CA ILE A 343 -2.81 -5.76 -8.36
C ILE A 343 -1.80 -6.45 -9.29
N GLU A 344 -2.28 -7.06 -10.37
CA GLU A 344 -1.42 -7.59 -11.44
C GLU A 344 -2.09 -7.42 -12.81
N LYS A 345 -1.29 -7.35 -13.86
CA LYS A 345 -1.74 -7.42 -15.26
C LYS A 345 -1.55 -8.83 -15.81
N MET A 346 -2.59 -9.35 -16.46
CA MET A 346 -2.50 -10.61 -17.22
C MET A 346 -3.41 -10.57 -18.45
N ASP A 347 -2.87 -10.85 -19.64
CA ASP A 347 -3.63 -11.04 -20.88
C ASP A 347 -4.66 -9.92 -21.20
N GLY A 348 -4.25 -8.66 -21.04
CA GLY A 348 -5.12 -7.49 -21.27
C GLY A 348 -6.19 -7.30 -20.19
N LYS A 349 -6.06 -8.00 -19.05
CA LYS A 349 -6.87 -7.84 -17.85
C LYS A 349 -6.04 -7.31 -16.70
N LEU A 350 -6.74 -6.69 -15.76
CA LEU A 350 -6.23 -6.32 -14.45
C LEU A 350 -6.86 -7.28 -13.44
N LEU A 351 -6.02 -7.98 -12.70
CA LEU A 351 -6.40 -8.82 -11.58
C LEU A 351 -6.25 -8.00 -10.31
N VAL A 352 -7.34 -7.83 -9.57
CA VAL A 352 -7.39 -6.99 -8.38
C VAL A 352 -7.82 -7.86 -7.22
N ALA A 353 -6.86 -8.20 -6.37
CA ALA A 353 -7.11 -8.98 -5.18
C ALA A 353 -7.73 -8.07 -4.10
N THR A 354 -8.77 -8.55 -3.43
CA THR A 354 -9.57 -7.76 -2.50
C THR A 354 -9.84 -8.52 -1.20
N ASN A 355 -10.10 -7.78 -0.13
CA ASN A 355 -10.48 -8.33 1.17
C ASN A 355 -11.51 -7.43 1.86
N THR A 356 -12.58 -8.01 2.42
CA THR A 356 -13.64 -7.27 3.11
C THR A 356 -13.27 -6.81 4.53
N THR A 357 -12.21 -7.36 5.11
CA THR A 357 -11.88 -7.17 6.53
C THR A 357 -10.44 -6.65 6.70
N PRO A 358 -10.19 -5.70 7.62
CA PRO A 358 -8.85 -5.15 7.88
C PRO A 358 -7.93 -6.14 8.61
N ASN A 359 -6.65 -5.76 8.73
CA ASN A 359 -5.79 -6.26 9.80
C ASN A 359 -6.20 -5.60 11.13
N THR A 360 -6.10 -6.32 12.25
CA THR A 360 -6.45 -5.78 13.57
C THR A 360 -5.23 -5.59 14.48
N GLY A 361 -5.41 -5.02 15.67
CA GLY A 361 -4.32 -4.78 16.60
C GLY A 361 -3.78 -6.07 17.25
N ALA A 362 -2.54 -6.00 17.77
CA ALA A 362 -1.80 -7.13 18.33
C ALA A 362 -2.50 -7.87 19.51
N THR A 363 -3.44 -7.21 20.18
CA THR A 363 -4.23 -7.76 21.30
C THR A 363 -5.57 -8.34 20.88
N GLU A 364 -5.82 -8.43 19.57
CA GLU A 364 -7.10 -8.77 18.97
C GLU A 364 -7.01 -10.02 18.07
N ALA A 365 -6.03 -10.88 18.33
CA ALA A 365 -5.83 -12.11 17.55
C ALA A 365 -7.04 -13.04 17.68
N THR A 366 -7.34 -13.75 16.60
CA THR A 366 -8.35 -14.81 16.62
C THR A 366 -7.79 -16.05 15.94
N PRO A 367 -8.33 -17.26 16.20
CA PRO A 367 -7.85 -18.48 15.55
C PRO A 367 -8.24 -18.59 14.07
N PHE A 368 -9.03 -17.65 13.54
CA PHE A 368 -9.58 -17.68 12.19
C PHE A 368 -9.28 -16.38 11.45
N ASP A 369 -9.04 -16.49 10.14
CA ASP A 369 -9.17 -15.34 9.25
C ASP A 369 -10.65 -14.90 9.21
N THR A 370 -10.88 -13.59 9.22
CA THR A 370 -12.23 -13.00 9.31
C THR A 370 -12.68 -12.32 8.02
N GLY A 371 -11.90 -12.42 6.95
CA GLY A 371 -12.13 -11.78 5.65
C GLY A 371 -12.81 -12.68 4.64
N ASN A 372 -13.47 -12.03 3.67
CA ASN A 372 -13.78 -12.66 2.39
C ASN A 372 -12.83 -12.07 1.36
N ARG A 373 -12.02 -12.94 0.76
CA ARG A 373 -11.03 -12.54 -0.23
C ARG A 373 -11.44 -12.99 -1.61
N ASP A 374 -11.20 -12.14 -2.60
CA ASP A 374 -11.61 -12.39 -3.99
C ASP A 374 -10.58 -11.79 -4.96
N ILE A 375 -10.39 -12.41 -6.12
CA ILE A 375 -9.67 -11.84 -7.26
C ILE A 375 -10.69 -11.31 -8.26
N VAL A 376 -10.86 -9.99 -8.29
CA VAL A 376 -11.72 -9.32 -9.26
C VAL A 376 -10.97 -9.14 -10.57
N VAL A 377 -11.54 -9.65 -11.66
CA VAL A 377 -10.96 -9.52 -13.00
C VAL A 377 -11.61 -8.35 -13.72
N LEU A 378 -10.82 -7.32 -14.00
CA LEU A 378 -11.22 -6.15 -14.76
C LEU A 378 -10.58 -6.16 -16.14
N ASP A 379 -11.23 -5.52 -17.11
CA ASP A 379 -10.62 -5.29 -18.42
C ASP A 379 -9.63 -4.12 -18.33
N GLU A 380 -8.44 -4.23 -18.94
CA GLU A 380 -7.43 -3.15 -18.90
C GLU A 380 -7.97 -1.84 -19.50
N LYS A 381 -9.01 -1.88 -20.33
CA LYS A 381 -9.66 -0.68 -20.88
C LYS A 381 -10.18 0.29 -19.80
N ILE A 382 -10.39 -0.14 -18.55
CA ILE A 382 -10.84 0.76 -17.47
C ILE A 382 -9.90 1.97 -17.29
N LEU A 383 -8.62 1.83 -17.66
CA LEU A 383 -7.64 2.90 -17.60
C LEU A 383 -8.01 4.07 -18.54
N GLN A 384 -8.64 3.77 -19.67
CA GLN A 384 -9.04 4.72 -20.71
C GLN A 384 -10.53 5.10 -20.62
N GLU A 385 -11.36 4.26 -19.99
CA GLU A 385 -12.80 4.52 -19.84
C GLU A 385 -13.11 5.63 -18.84
N ARG A 386 -14.38 6.04 -18.77
CA ARG A 386 -14.79 7.05 -17.78
C ARG A 386 -14.62 6.50 -16.36
N PRO A 387 -14.19 7.35 -15.42
CA PRO A 387 -14.03 6.95 -14.03
C PRO A 387 -15.39 6.53 -13.43
N PRO A 388 -15.42 5.58 -12.47
CA PRO A 388 -16.65 5.19 -11.79
C PRO A 388 -17.14 6.32 -10.88
N ALA A 389 -18.45 6.45 -10.71
CA ALA A 389 -19.02 7.41 -9.75
C ALA A 389 -18.59 7.06 -8.32
N VAL A 390 -18.07 8.05 -7.58
CA VAL A 390 -17.64 7.90 -6.17
C VAL A 390 -18.09 9.08 -5.33
N SER A 391 -18.24 8.83 -4.03
CA SER A 391 -18.50 9.89 -3.05
C SER A 391 -17.69 9.68 -1.79
N PHE A 392 -17.14 10.78 -1.28
CA PHE A 392 -16.44 10.83 -0.01
C PHE A 392 -17.22 11.71 0.97
N SER A 393 -17.53 11.21 2.16
CA SER A 393 -18.20 11.93 3.24
C SER A 393 -17.25 12.07 4.42
N VAL A 394 -16.64 13.24 4.56
CA VAL A 394 -15.61 13.52 5.57
C VAL A 394 -16.22 14.29 6.74
N PRO A 395 -16.22 13.73 7.97
CA PRO A 395 -16.59 14.47 9.16
C PRO A 395 -15.50 15.51 9.51
N LEU A 396 -15.86 16.80 9.55
CA LEU A 396 -14.90 17.86 9.85
C LEU A 396 -14.42 17.82 11.31
N ASP A 397 -15.20 17.20 12.20
CA ASP A 397 -14.81 16.97 13.58
C ASP A 397 -13.58 16.04 13.71
N LEU A 398 -13.32 15.17 12.73
CA LEU A 398 -12.11 14.33 12.70
C LEU A 398 -10.87 15.13 12.34
N LEU A 399 -10.97 16.11 11.43
CA LEU A 399 -9.86 17.03 11.15
C LEU A 399 -9.42 17.74 12.42
N ARG A 400 -10.39 18.26 13.18
CA ARG A 400 -10.13 18.87 14.49
C ARG A 400 -9.43 17.91 15.45
N LYS A 401 -9.92 16.66 15.58
CA LYS A 401 -9.27 15.65 16.44
C LYS A 401 -7.85 15.32 15.98
N ALA A 402 -7.58 15.42 14.68
CA ALA A 402 -6.26 15.25 14.10
C ALA A 402 -5.33 16.45 14.32
N GLY A 403 -5.85 17.60 14.75
CA GLY A 403 -5.12 18.87 14.66
C GLY A 403 -4.88 19.33 13.21
N LYS A 404 -5.60 18.76 12.24
CA LYS A 404 -5.49 19.06 10.82
C LYS A 404 -6.48 20.14 10.40
N ARG A 405 -6.06 20.95 9.44
CA ARG A 405 -6.94 21.89 8.71
C ARG A 405 -6.98 21.62 7.21
N THR A 406 -5.95 20.96 6.69
CA THR A 406 -5.83 20.57 5.28
C THR A 406 -6.30 19.15 5.07
N PHE A 407 -6.98 18.89 3.95
CA PHE A 407 -7.44 17.57 3.52
C PHE A 407 -7.79 17.58 2.02
N GLY A 408 -8.17 16.43 1.47
CA GLY A 408 -8.55 16.31 0.07
C GLY A 408 -7.39 15.80 -0.78
N GLY A 409 -7.05 16.52 -1.84
CA GLY A 409 -6.26 15.94 -2.92
C GLY A 409 -7.15 15.04 -3.76
N ILE A 410 -8.26 15.58 -4.23
CA ILE A 410 -9.29 14.83 -4.95
C ILE A 410 -8.98 14.89 -6.45
N PRO A 411 -8.68 13.75 -7.10
CA PRO A 411 -8.50 13.73 -8.54
C PRO A 411 -9.83 13.95 -9.26
N LEU A 412 -9.84 14.91 -10.18
CA LEU A 412 -11.00 15.30 -10.98
C LEU A 412 -10.96 14.75 -12.40
N ASP A 413 -9.81 14.22 -12.84
CA ASP A 413 -9.61 13.80 -14.22
C ASP A 413 -10.63 12.75 -14.67
N GLY A 414 -11.32 13.05 -15.79
CA GLY A 414 -12.29 12.18 -16.43
C GLY A 414 -13.74 12.31 -15.91
N TYR A 415 -13.97 12.97 -14.78
CA TYR A 415 -15.33 13.21 -14.27
C TYR A 415 -16.01 14.35 -15.01
N LYS A 416 -17.32 14.22 -15.26
CA LYS A 416 -18.12 15.26 -15.93
C LYS A 416 -18.83 16.16 -14.94
N SER A 417 -19.08 15.64 -13.75
CA SER A 417 -19.74 16.36 -12.68
C SER A 417 -18.99 16.11 -11.38
N ALA A 418 -18.48 17.18 -10.78
CA ALA A 418 -17.79 17.12 -9.50
C ALA A 418 -18.29 18.26 -8.62
N ARG A 419 -18.59 17.98 -7.34
CA ARG A 419 -18.99 19.02 -6.37
C ARG A 419 -18.61 18.64 -4.94
N ALA A 420 -18.34 19.66 -4.12
CA ALA A 420 -18.18 19.52 -2.68
C ALA A 420 -19.33 20.23 -1.95
N ILE A 421 -20.03 19.48 -1.09
CA ILE A 421 -21.17 19.96 -0.32
C ILE A 421 -20.75 20.07 1.15
N PHE A 422 -20.52 21.30 1.60
CA PHE A 422 -20.12 21.60 2.97
C PHE A 422 -21.34 21.86 3.84
N TYR A 423 -21.39 21.22 5.00
CA TYR A 423 -22.35 21.47 6.06
C TYR A 423 -21.58 21.98 7.28
N VAL A 424 -21.50 23.30 7.45
CA VAL A 424 -20.71 23.94 8.52
C VAL A 424 -21.63 24.63 9.53
N LYS A 425 -21.26 24.61 10.82
CA LYS A 425 -22.08 25.24 11.87
C LYS A 425 -21.95 26.77 11.92
N ASN A 426 -20.81 27.31 11.51
CA ASN A 426 -20.48 28.73 11.59
C ASN A 426 -19.89 29.18 10.26
N ASP A 427 -19.97 30.48 9.98
CA ASP A 427 -19.28 31.10 8.87
C ASP A 427 -17.75 30.88 8.99
N ILE A 428 -17.14 30.50 7.87
CA ILE A 428 -15.72 30.17 7.77
C ILE A 428 -15.22 30.37 6.34
N LYS A 429 -13.94 30.72 6.19
CA LYS A 429 -13.26 30.70 4.90
C LYS A 429 -12.68 29.32 4.60
N LEU A 430 -12.93 28.85 3.39
CA LEU A 430 -12.28 27.69 2.82
C LEU A 430 -11.28 28.16 1.77
N LYS A 431 -10.04 27.66 1.87
CA LYS A 431 -9.08 27.75 0.78
C LYS A 431 -9.14 26.48 -0.05
N VAL A 432 -9.16 26.62 -1.36
CA VAL A 432 -9.15 25.55 -2.34
C VAL A 432 -7.83 25.64 -3.09
N TYR A 433 -7.10 24.52 -3.15
CA TYR A 433 -5.83 24.39 -3.84
C TYR A 433 -6.02 23.57 -5.11
N GLU A 434 -5.65 24.09 -6.26
CA GLU A 434 -5.68 23.40 -7.56
C GLU A 434 -4.25 23.15 -8.04
N TYR A 435 -3.96 21.91 -8.41
CA TYR A 435 -2.67 21.51 -9.01
C TYR A 435 -2.85 20.21 -9.78
N ASP A 436 -1.87 19.83 -10.57
CA ASP A 436 -1.80 18.53 -11.23
C ASP A 436 -0.53 17.76 -10.79
N LEU A 437 -0.31 16.58 -11.37
CA LEU A 437 0.91 15.79 -11.13
C LEU A 437 1.98 16.07 -12.19
N SER A 438 2.17 17.33 -12.60
CA SER A 438 3.22 17.70 -13.55
C SER A 438 4.62 17.33 -13.04
N LEU A 439 5.50 16.90 -13.95
CA LEU A 439 6.87 16.51 -13.64
C LEU A 439 7.83 17.23 -14.62
N PRO A 440 8.60 18.26 -14.20
CA PRO A 440 8.77 18.73 -12.82
C PRO A 440 7.52 19.41 -12.24
N ALA A 441 7.48 19.49 -10.91
CA ALA A 441 6.35 20.02 -10.16
C ALA A 441 6.05 21.49 -10.50
N GLY A 442 4.77 21.81 -10.70
CA GLY A 442 4.25 23.17 -10.69
C GLY A 442 3.93 23.67 -9.29
N THR A 443 3.40 24.89 -9.20
CA THR A 443 2.81 25.47 -7.98
C THR A 443 1.30 25.30 -7.99
N ALA A 444 0.69 25.15 -6.81
CA ALA A 444 -0.75 25.18 -6.69
C ALA A 444 -1.33 26.60 -6.88
N GLU A 445 -2.46 26.69 -7.56
CA GLU A 445 -3.32 27.89 -7.56
C GLU A 445 -4.21 27.87 -6.31
N GLU A 446 -4.47 29.04 -5.71
CA GLU A 446 -5.28 29.19 -4.49
C GLU A 446 -6.53 30.03 -4.77
N GLU A 447 -7.70 29.50 -4.41
CA GLU A 447 -8.97 30.23 -4.38
C GLU A 447 -9.54 30.26 -2.95
N ILE A 448 -10.12 31.39 -2.54
CA ILE A 448 -10.75 31.55 -1.23
C ILE A 448 -12.26 31.65 -1.41
N VAL A 449 -12.99 30.78 -0.73
CA VAL A 449 -14.47 30.71 -0.75
C VAL A 449 -15.01 30.96 0.65
N ASP A 450 -15.96 31.89 0.77
CA ASP A 450 -16.68 32.11 2.03
C ASP A 450 -17.82 31.08 2.18
N LEU A 451 -17.73 30.22 3.19
CA LEU A 451 -18.78 29.28 3.55
C LEU A 451 -19.69 29.89 4.62
N LYS A 452 -20.99 29.89 4.37
CA LYS A 452 -22.01 30.31 5.34
C LYS A 452 -22.43 29.17 6.26
N ALA A 453 -22.88 29.47 7.46
CA ALA A 453 -23.52 28.49 8.33
C ALA A 453 -24.66 27.76 7.58
N GLY A 454 -24.68 26.42 7.66
CA GLY A 454 -25.60 25.56 6.92
C GLY A 454 -24.93 24.90 5.71
N ARG A 455 -25.71 24.75 4.63
CA ARG A 455 -25.31 24.01 3.42
C ARG A 455 -24.71 24.94 2.38
N ASN A 456 -23.49 24.63 1.94
CA ASN A 456 -22.80 25.31 0.85
C ASN A 456 -22.45 24.27 -0.22
N VAL A 457 -22.50 24.66 -1.49
CA VAL A 457 -22.11 23.80 -2.61
C VAL A 457 -21.03 24.52 -3.38
N ILE A 458 -19.88 23.87 -3.51
CA ILE A 458 -18.78 24.30 -4.35
C ILE A 458 -18.81 23.41 -5.59
N ASP A 459 -18.91 24.03 -6.75
CA ASP A 459 -18.79 23.35 -8.02
C ASP A 459 -17.31 23.04 -8.27
N LEU A 460 -16.94 21.76 -8.28
CA LEU A 460 -15.55 21.39 -8.50
C LEU A 460 -15.18 21.34 -9.99
N ARG A 461 -16.15 21.48 -10.90
CA ARG A 461 -15.92 21.50 -12.36
C ARG A 461 -15.18 22.75 -12.83
N THR A 462 -15.08 23.77 -11.99
CA THR A 462 -14.31 24.99 -12.27
C THR A 462 -12.81 24.80 -12.04
N PHE A 463 -12.40 23.68 -11.42
CA PHE A 463 -11.01 23.29 -11.21
C PHE A 463 -10.65 22.09 -12.10
N SER A 464 -9.36 21.84 -12.25
CA SER A 464 -8.78 20.74 -13.00
C SER A 464 -7.77 19.93 -12.17
N GLY A 465 -7.34 18.77 -12.68
CA GLY A 465 -6.33 17.94 -12.02
C GLY A 465 -6.77 17.45 -10.64
N ILE A 466 -6.13 17.97 -9.59
CA ILE A 466 -6.28 17.56 -8.19
C ILE A 466 -6.69 18.78 -7.34
N VAL A 467 -7.70 18.59 -6.48
CA VAL A 467 -8.17 19.64 -5.57
C VAL A 467 -7.94 19.31 -4.09
N GLY A 468 -7.19 20.17 -3.41
CA GLY A 468 -7.01 20.20 -1.95
C GLY A 468 -7.87 21.26 -1.26
N PHE A 469 -8.10 21.10 0.03
CA PHE A 469 -8.92 21.99 0.85
C PHE A 469 -8.19 22.36 2.14
N GLU A 470 -8.30 23.60 2.59
CA GLU A 470 -7.89 24.04 3.93
C GLU A 470 -8.97 24.91 4.58
N LEU A 471 -9.36 24.55 5.80
CA LEU A 471 -10.27 25.35 6.62
C LEU A 471 -9.47 26.40 7.41
N GLU A 472 -9.88 27.67 7.35
CA GLU A 472 -9.19 28.76 8.07
C GLU A 472 -9.05 28.48 9.58
N LYS A 473 -10.08 27.86 10.17
CA LYS A 473 -10.18 27.47 11.57
C LYS A 473 -10.90 26.13 11.72
N GLU A 474 -10.80 25.53 12.89
CA GLU A 474 -11.55 24.31 13.19
C GLU A 474 -13.06 24.58 13.16
N VAL A 475 -13.81 23.69 12.52
CA VAL A 475 -15.27 23.82 12.40
C VAL A 475 -15.95 22.46 12.54
N LYS A 476 -17.10 22.46 13.22
CA LYS A 476 -17.96 21.28 13.31
C LYS A 476 -18.79 21.15 12.04
N GLY A 477 -18.95 19.92 11.56
CA GLY A 477 -19.72 19.67 10.35
C GLY A 477 -19.28 18.43 9.59
N LYS A 478 -19.67 18.39 8.32
CA LYS A 478 -19.20 17.40 7.35
C LYS A 478 -19.10 18.01 5.97
N VAL A 479 -18.24 17.45 5.13
CA VAL A 479 -18.23 17.71 3.69
C VAL A 479 -18.55 16.42 2.96
N ARG A 480 -19.39 16.50 1.93
CA ARG A 480 -19.62 15.42 0.98
C ARG A 480 -19.08 15.81 -0.38
N ILE A 481 -18.11 15.08 -0.88
CA ILE A 481 -17.50 15.24 -2.19
C ILE A 481 -18.15 14.19 -3.09
N GLU A 482 -18.66 14.61 -4.24
CA GLU A 482 -19.37 13.75 -5.20
C GLU A 482 -18.72 13.91 -6.57
N LEU A 483 -18.28 12.78 -7.15
CA LEU A 483 -17.66 12.70 -8.48
C LEU A 483 -18.51 11.76 -9.35
N LEU A 484 -18.98 12.26 -10.50
CA LEU A 484 -19.97 11.62 -11.38
C LEU A 484 -19.59 11.69 -12.87
#